data_AF-A0A392SXV7-F1
#
_entry.id   AF-A0A392SXV7-F1
#
_cell.length_a   1.000
_cell.length_b   1.000
_cell.length_c   1.000
_cell.angle_alpha   90.00
_cell.angle_beta   90.00
_cell.angle_gamma   90.00
#
_symmetry.space_group_name_H-M   'P 1'
#
loop_
_entity.id
_entity.type
_entity.pdbx_description
1 polymer ?
#
loop_
_entity_poly.entity_id
_entity_poly.type
_entity_poly.pdbx_seq_one_letter_code
_entity_poly.pdbx_strand_id
1 'polypeptide(L)'
;TTKPWGYVDLIVTFGEDKAMKSEKVQFLVVDCPSLYNCIIGRTTLAELFAVSSTIHLKMKYYTKDGHVATINGDIAAARRCFEAAAKNLNTVVTPK
;
A
#
# COMPACT_ATOMS: atom_id res chain seq x y z
N THR A 1 -9.98 -10.59 -20.42
CA THR A 1 -9.45 -11.10 -19.15
C THR A 1 -7.95 -11.08 -19.22
N THR A 2 -7.29 -10.32 -18.35
CA THR A 2 -5.83 -10.17 -18.38
C THR A 2 -5.19 -11.37 -17.69
N LYS A 3 -4.32 -12.08 -18.40
CA LYS A 3 -3.60 -13.24 -17.86
C LYS A 3 -2.50 -12.74 -16.92
N PRO A 4 -2.39 -13.25 -15.68
CA PRO A 4 -1.28 -12.91 -14.81
C PRO A 4 0.06 -13.32 -15.41
N TRP A 5 1.09 -12.51 -15.20
CA TRP A 5 2.46 -12.81 -15.63
C TRP A 5 3.15 -13.83 -14.73
N GLY A 6 2.71 -13.94 -13.47
CA GLY A 6 3.25 -14.87 -12.50
C GLY A 6 3.30 -14.26 -11.11
N TYR A 7 4.14 -14.81 -10.25
CA TYR A 7 4.35 -14.33 -8.89
C TYR A 7 5.73 -13.71 -8.72
N VAL A 8 5.83 -12.72 -7.83
CA VAL A 8 7.10 -12.11 -7.40
C VAL A 8 7.11 -11.95 -5.88
N ASP A 9 8.23 -12.29 -5.25
CA ASP A 9 8.44 -12.05 -3.83
C ASP A 9 9.12 -10.68 -3.65
N LEU A 10 8.50 -9.76 -2.92
CA LEU A 10 9.04 -8.44 -2.61
C LEU A 10 9.09 -8.22 -1.10
N ILE A 11 10.11 -7.48 -0.66
CA ILE A 11 10.15 -6.97 0.72
C ILE A 11 9.37 -5.66 0.73
N VAL A 12 8.28 -5.62 1.50
CA VAL A 12 7.43 -4.44 1.64
C VAL A 12 7.65 -3.86 3.02
N THR A 13 8.04 -2.59 3.06
CA THR A 13 8.25 -1.85 4.31
C THR A 13 7.05 -0.94 4.60
N PHE A 14 6.51 -1.09 5.80
CA PHE A 14 5.38 -0.34 6.32
C PHE A 14 5.86 0.65 7.37
N GLY A 15 5.36 1.89 7.32
CA GLY A 15 5.74 2.96 8.23
C GLY A 15 7.03 3.68 7.86
N GLU A 16 7.42 4.61 8.72
CA GLU A 16 8.56 5.50 8.56
C GLU A 16 9.39 5.52 9.85
N ASP A 17 10.68 5.84 9.72
CA ASP A 17 11.63 5.95 10.84
C ASP A 17 11.59 4.74 11.79
N LYS A 18 11.35 4.99 13.09
CA LYS A 18 11.31 3.97 14.15
C LYS A 18 10.08 3.05 14.06
N ALA A 19 9.10 3.39 13.23
CA ALA A 19 7.92 2.55 13.03
C ALA A 19 8.10 1.52 11.92
N MET A 20 9.18 1.57 11.14
CA MET A 20 9.39 0.70 9.98
C MET A 20 9.33 -0.79 10.34
N LYS A 21 8.44 -1.52 9.65
CA LYS A 21 8.35 -2.98 9.70
C LYS A 21 8.33 -3.51 8.27
N SER A 22 9.19 -4.49 7.98
CA SER A 22 9.32 -5.07 6.64
C SER A 22 8.84 -6.51 6.65
N GLU A 23 7.96 -6.86 5.72
CA GLU A 23 7.44 -8.21 5.53
C GLU A 23 7.77 -8.70 4.11
N LYS A 24 8.04 -9.99 3.97
CA LYS A 24 8.21 -10.62 2.66
C LYS A 24 6.83 -10.97 2.10
N VAL A 25 6.43 -10.32 1.01
CA VAL A 25 5.10 -10.45 0.42
C VAL A 25 5.21 -11.03 -0.98
N GLN A 26 4.44 -12.09 -1.25
CA GLN A 26 4.29 -12.64 -2.59
C GLN A 26 3.15 -11.94 -3.32
N PHE A 27 3.45 -11.27 -4.43
CA PHE A 27 2.49 -10.59 -5.29
C PHE A 27 2.21 -11.38 -6.56
N LEU A 28 0.94 -11.37 -7.00
CA LEU A 28 0.57 -11.77 -8.36
C LEU A 28 0.76 -10.57 -9.29
N VAL A 29 1.59 -10.72 -10.31
CA VAL A 29 1.87 -9.67 -11.29
C VAL A 29 0.81 -9.71 -12.39
N VAL A 30 0.12 -8.60 -12.59
CA VAL A 30 -0.90 -8.43 -13.62
C VAL A 30 -0.61 -7.15 -14.40
N ASP A 31 -0.41 -7.27 -15.70
CA ASP A 31 -0.27 -6.12 -16.60
C ASP A 31 -1.65 -5.62 -17.00
N CYS A 32 -2.21 -4.70 -16.21
CA CYS A 32 -3.50 -4.09 -16.50
C CYS A 32 -3.52 -2.60 -16.14
N PRO A 33 -4.37 -1.79 -16.81
CA PRO A 33 -4.65 -0.44 -16.37
C PRO A 33 -5.26 -0.46 -14.96
N SER A 34 -4.59 0.14 -13.99
CA SER A 34 -5.00 0.17 -12.59
C SER A 34 -4.64 1.51 -11.95
N LEU A 35 -5.49 1.98 -11.04
CA LEU A 35 -5.21 3.14 -10.18
C LEU A 35 -4.19 2.83 -9.09
N TYR A 36 -3.93 1.54 -8.85
CA TYR A 36 -3.09 1.05 -7.77
C TYR A 36 -1.89 0.29 -8.34
N ASN A 37 -0.70 0.61 -7.84
CA ASN A 37 0.54 -0.09 -8.19
C ASN A 37 0.65 -1.46 -7.51
N CYS A 38 0.07 -1.61 -6.33
CA CYS A 38 0.04 -2.85 -5.58
C CYS A 38 -1.23 -2.93 -4.73
N ILE A 39 -1.66 -4.16 -4.42
CA ILE A 39 -2.78 -4.44 -3.52
C ILE A 39 -2.26 -5.34 -2.42
N ILE A 40 -2.32 -4.87 -1.18
CA ILE A 40 -1.92 -5.67 -0.02
C ILE A 40 -3.06 -6.59 0.38
N GLY A 41 -2.79 -7.90 0.34
CA GLY A 41 -3.77 -8.93 0.70
C GLY A 41 -3.94 -9.10 2.21
N ARG A 42 -4.99 -9.83 2.59
CA ARG A 42 -5.30 -10.13 4.01
C ARG A 42 -4.19 -10.88 4.72
N THR A 43 -3.46 -11.76 4.03
CA THR A 43 -2.35 -12.53 4.61
C THR A 43 -1.27 -11.61 5.16
N THR A 44 -0.82 -10.65 4.34
CA THR A 44 0.17 -9.65 4.76
C THR A 44 -0.35 -8.76 5.88
N LEU A 45 -1.62 -8.36 5.84
CA LEU A 45 -2.23 -7.60 6.94
C LEU A 45 -2.24 -8.39 8.25
N ALA A 46 -2.47 -9.71 8.19
CA ALA A 46 -2.41 -10.58 9.37
C ALA A 46 -0.99 -10.71 9.93
N GLU A 47 0.03 -10.86 9.07
CA GLU A 47 1.45 -10.90 9.46
C GLU A 47 1.91 -9.59 10.13
N LEU A 48 1.37 -8.46 9.66
CA LEU A 48 1.60 -7.16 10.28
C LEU A 48 0.87 -6.97 11.62
N PHE A 49 -0.09 -7.85 11.96
CA PHE A 49 -1.09 -7.62 13.00
C PHE A 49 -1.83 -6.29 12.77
N ALA A 50 -2.17 -6.04 11.52
CA ALA A 50 -2.74 -4.78 11.09
C ALA A 50 -4.26 -4.72 11.32
N VAL A 51 -4.74 -3.56 11.78
CA VAL A 51 -6.15 -3.22 11.91
C VAL A 51 -6.43 -1.98 11.08
N SER A 52 -7.14 -2.15 9.98
CA SER A 52 -7.56 -1.05 9.10
C SER A 52 -8.92 -0.50 9.51
N SER A 53 -9.05 0.82 9.53
CA SER A 53 -10.30 1.53 9.71
C SER A 53 -10.55 2.45 8.52
N THR A 54 -11.56 2.12 7.72
CA THR A 54 -11.95 2.91 6.53
C THR A 54 -12.56 4.24 6.92
N ILE A 55 -13.38 4.27 7.98
CA ILE A 55 -14.01 5.50 8.49
C ILE A 55 -12.99 6.55 8.97
N HIS A 56 -11.85 6.11 9.51
CA HIS A 56 -10.79 7.00 9.99
C HIS A 56 -9.65 7.17 8.97
N LEU A 57 -9.68 6.40 7.88
CA LEU A 57 -8.58 6.27 6.92
C LEU A 57 -7.24 6.02 7.61
N LYS A 58 -7.21 5.03 8.51
CA LYS A 58 -6.00 4.68 9.28
C LYS A 58 -5.80 3.18 9.30
N MET A 59 -4.55 2.77 9.34
CA MET A 59 -4.17 1.39 9.60
C MET A 59 -3.20 1.37 10.78
N LYS A 60 -3.58 0.67 11.85
CA LYS A 60 -2.69 0.40 12.97
C LYS A 60 -2.00 -0.94 12.76
N TYR A 61 -0.77 -1.09 13.24
CA TYR A 61 -0.03 -2.36 13.22
C TYR A 61 1.00 -2.37 14.35
N TYR A 62 1.53 -3.54 14.67
CA TYR A 62 2.59 -3.69 15.66
C TYR A 62 3.97 -3.62 14.99
N THR A 63 4.83 -2.76 15.51
CA THR A 63 6.25 -2.66 15.10
C THR A 63 7.06 -3.83 15.65
N LYS A 64 8.31 -3.96 15.21
CA LYS A 64 9.23 -5.01 15.71
C LYS A 64 9.45 -4.92 17.23
N ASP A 65 9.39 -3.72 17.79
CA ASP A 65 9.58 -3.47 19.23
C ASP A 65 8.27 -3.61 20.04
N GLY A 66 7.19 -4.09 19.43
CA GLY A 66 5.90 -4.29 20.10
C GLY A 66 5.07 -3.01 20.31
N HIS A 67 5.52 -1.87 19.80
CA HIS A 67 4.75 -0.63 19.83
C HIS A 67 3.67 -0.61 18.75
N VAL A 68 2.58 0.12 18.99
CA VAL A 68 1.54 0.35 17.98
C VAL A 68 1.92 1.55 17.13
N ALA A 69 2.10 1.33 15.83
CA ALA A 69 2.26 2.37 14.83
C ALA A 69 0.96 2.61 14.06
N THR A 70 0.83 3.79 13.45
CA THR A 70 -0.33 4.16 12.63
C THR A 70 0.14 4.68 11.29
N ILE A 71 -0.35 4.08 10.21
CA ILE A 71 -0.30 4.65 8.86
C ILE A 71 -1.58 5.45 8.65
N ASN A 72 -1.42 6.72 8.24
CA ASN A 72 -2.53 7.60 7.92
C ASN A 72 -2.75 7.59 6.40
N GLY A 73 -4.01 7.48 5.99
CA GLY A 73 -4.39 7.71 4.61
C GLY A 73 -4.31 9.20 4.28
N ASP A 74 -3.85 9.52 3.08
CA ASP A 74 -3.85 10.87 2.53
C ASP A 74 -4.90 10.95 1.41
N ILE A 75 -6.07 11.51 1.74
CA ILE A 75 -7.17 11.71 0.78
C ILE A 75 -6.71 12.61 -0.37
N ALA A 76 -5.93 13.65 -0.08
CA ALA A 76 -5.50 14.60 -1.09
C ALA A 76 -4.54 13.92 -2.09
N ALA A 77 -3.60 13.11 -1.60
CA ALA A 77 -2.76 12.28 -2.47
C ALA A 77 -3.58 11.28 -3.28
N ALA A 78 -4.51 10.56 -2.65
CA ALA A 78 -5.36 9.60 -3.34
C ALA A 78 -6.17 10.25 -4.47
N ARG A 79 -6.70 11.46 -4.23
CA ARG A 79 -7.39 12.26 -5.25
C ARG A 79 -6.47 12.67 -6.39
N ARG A 80 -5.25 13.13 -6.09
CA ARG A 80 -4.25 13.46 -7.13
C ARG A 80 -3.91 12.24 -7.99
N CYS A 81 -3.76 11.07 -7.38
CA CYS A 81 -3.53 9.81 -8.10
C CYS A 81 -4.71 9.46 -9.02
N PHE A 82 -5.94 9.58 -8.51
CA PHE A 82 -7.15 9.34 -9.30
C PHE A 82 -7.25 10.28 -10.51
N GLU A 83 -7.03 11.58 -10.30
CA GLU A 83 -7.08 12.59 -11.36
C GLU A 83 -5.96 12.40 -12.39
N ALA A 84 -4.75 12.01 -11.96
CA ALA A 84 -3.64 11.71 -12.85
C ALA A 84 -3.94 10.51 -13.73
N ALA A 85 -4.44 9.42 -13.15
CA ALA A 85 -4.80 8.22 -13.89
C ALA A 85 -5.96 8.46 -14.88
N ALA A 86 -6.98 9.23 -14.48
CA ALA A 86 -8.06 9.64 -15.39
C ALA A 86 -7.57 10.45 -16.59
N LYS A 87 -6.42 11.11 -16.47
CA LYS A 87 -5.77 11.90 -17.54
C LYS A 87 -4.65 11.12 -18.26
N ASN A 88 -4.45 9.84 -17.96
CA ASN A 88 -3.33 9.02 -18.46
C ASN A 88 -1.94 9.67 -18.22
N LEU A 89 -1.77 10.35 -17.08
CA LEU A 89 -0.49 10.94 -16.68
C LEU A 89 0.34 9.89 -15.93
N ASN A 90 1.59 9.71 -16.35
CA ASN A 90 2.52 8.75 -15.73
C ASN A 90 3.16 9.28 -14.41
N THR A 91 2.89 10.53 -14.03
CA THR A 91 3.53 11.19 -12.88
C THR A 91 2.50 12.01 -12.10
N VAL A 92 2.44 11.77 -10.79
CA VAL A 92 1.64 12.57 -9.85
C VAL A 92 2.52 13.69 -9.32
N VAL A 93 2.13 14.95 -9.54
CA VAL A 93 2.83 16.10 -8.96
C VAL A 93 2.47 16.20 -7.47
N THR A 94 3.44 15.98 -6.59
CA THR A 94 3.30 16.26 -5.15
C THR A 94 3.67 17.72 -4.87
N PRO A 95 2.80 18.50 -4.21
CA PRO A 95 3.18 19.83 -3.71
C PRO A 95 4.35 19.70 -2.72
N LYS A 96 5.27 20.68 -2.76
CA LYS A 96 6.33 20.85 -1.76
C LYS A 96 5.77 21.23 -0.40
#